data_AF-A0A257NE72-F1
#
_entry.id   AF-A0A257NE72-F1
#
_cell.length_a   1.000
_cell.length_b   1.000
_cell.length_c   1.000
_cell.angle_alpha   90.00
_cell.angle_beta   90.00
_cell.angle_gamma   90.00
#
_symmetry.space_group_name_H-M   'P 1'
#
loop_
_entity.id
_entity.type
_entity.pdbx_description
1 polymer ?
#
loop_
_entity_poly.entity_id
_entity_poly.type
_entity_poly.pdbx_seq_one_letter_code
_entity_poly.pdbx_strand_id
1 'polypeptide(L)' 'EVTEKGYIDHYQGVRISSTGKRFLIKNAVVWNLIDKNQGIKGQAAWFDQWAYL' A
#
# COMPACT_ATOMS: atom_id res chain seq x y z
N GLU A 1 5.95 8.50 4.99
CA GLU A 1 6.22 8.87 3.57
C GLU A 1 5.08 8.64 2.57
N VAL A 2 3.86 8.18 2.93
CA VAL A 2 2.64 8.38 2.08
C VAL A 2 1.95 9.70 2.41
N THR A 3 2.23 10.22 3.61
CA THR A 3 1.54 11.32 4.26
C THR A 3 1.83 12.72 3.67
N GLU A 4 2.87 12.88 2.85
CA GLU A 4 3.25 14.20 2.28
C GLU A 4 2.95 14.36 0.78
N LYS A 5 2.94 13.28 -0.02
CA LYS A 5 2.78 13.35 -1.49
C LYS A 5 1.53 12.67 -2.04
N GLY A 6 0.80 11.92 -1.21
CA GLY A 6 -0.44 11.24 -1.62
C GLY A 6 -0.24 9.95 -2.40
N TYR A 7 0.99 9.64 -2.84
CA TYR A 7 1.39 8.34 -3.36
C TYR A 7 2.84 7.99 -3.00
N ILE A 8 3.16 6.69 -2.91
CA ILE A 8 4.54 6.16 -2.95
C ILE A 8 4.64 5.20 -4.13
N ASP A 9 5.64 5.38 -4.97
CA ASP A 9 6.11 4.43 -5.97
C ASP A 9 7.34 3.66 -5.45
N HIS A 10 7.60 2.46 -5.99
CA HIS A 10 8.72 1.61 -5.57
C HIS A 10 8.71 1.19 -4.09
N TYR A 11 7.55 1.20 -3.44
CA TYR A 11 7.43 0.81 -2.04
C TYR A 11 7.79 -0.67 -1.85
N GLN A 12 8.63 -0.95 -0.84
CA GLN A 12 8.84 -2.29 -0.31
C GLN A 12 8.36 -2.35 1.14
N GLY A 13 7.68 -3.43 1.50
CA GLY A 13 7.23 -3.59 2.88
C GLY A 13 6.60 -4.95 3.14
N VAL A 14 6.58 -5.32 4.42
CA VAL A 14 5.89 -6.54 4.86
C VAL A 14 4.40 -6.23 5.04
N ARG A 15 3.56 -7.16 4.60
CA ARG A 15 2.11 -7.18 4.81
C ARG A 15 1.71 -8.48 5.48
N ILE A 16 0.58 -8.44 6.18
CA ILE A 16 0.02 -9.59 6.89
C ILE A 16 -1.31 -9.93 6.21
N SER A 17 -1.46 -11.17 5.76
CA SER A 17 -2.72 -11.66 5.19
C SER A 17 -3.81 -11.73 6.25
N SER A 18 -5.07 -11.86 5.83
CA SER A 18 -6.19 -12.13 6.76
C SER A 18 -5.98 -13.39 7.61
N THR A 19 -5.16 -14.33 7.14
CA THR A 19 -4.79 -15.57 7.86
C THR A 19 -3.54 -15.41 8.74
N GLY A 20 -3.00 -14.20 8.90
CA GLY A 20 -1.82 -13.92 9.72
C GLY A 20 -0.47 -14.22 9.05
N LYS A 21 -0.45 -14.66 7.78
CA LYS A 21 0.81 -14.95 7.06
C LYS A 21 1.48 -13.68 6.63
N ARG A 22 2.78 -13.57 6.87
CA ARG A 22 3.58 -12.44 6.45
C ARG A 22 4.06 -12.66 5.03
N PHE A 23 4.03 -11.61 4.23
CA PHE A 23 4.59 -11.61 2.88
C PHE A 23 5.22 -10.24 2.59
N LEU A 24 6.30 -10.26 1.83
CA LEU A 24 6.96 -9.06 1.34
C LEU A 24 6.32 -8.67 0.01
N ILE A 25 5.97 -7.40 -0.14
CA ILE A 25 5.63 -6.80 -1.43
C ILE A 25 6.78 -5.92 -1.91
N LYS A 26 7.01 -5.89 -3.24
CA LYS A 26 8.00 -5.04 -3.90
C LYS A 26 7.35 -4.26 -5.04
N ASN A 27 7.98 -3.15 -5.43
CA ASN A 27 7.53 -2.28 -6.52
C ASN A 27 6.05 -1.88 -6.39
N ALA A 28 5.57 -1.72 -5.15
CA ALA A 28 4.18 -1.39 -4.93
C ALA A 28 3.93 0.09 -5.16
N VAL A 29 2.79 0.41 -5.76
CA VAL A 29 2.23 1.75 -5.81
C VAL A 29 1.15 1.83 -4.74
N VAL A 30 1.28 2.77 -3.81
CA VAL A 30 0.31 2.99 -2.73
C VAL A 30 -0.22 4.41 -2.83
N TRP A 31 -1.54 4.60 -2.77
CA TRP A 31 -2.16 5.93 -2.83
C TRP A 31 -3.31 6.06 -1.84
N ASN A 32 -3.59 7.30 -1.43
CA ASN A 32 -4.74 7.60 -0.59
C ASN A 32 -6.03 7.62 -1.41
N LEU A 33 -7.09 7.00 -0.90
CA LEU A 33 -8.44 7.14 -1.43
C LEU A 33 -9.06 8.40 -0.84
N ILE A 34 -9.42 9.35 -1.69
CA ILE A 34 -10.04 10.61 -1.29
C ILE A 34 -11.53 10.63 -1.65
N ASP A 35 -12.35 11.20 -0.79
CA ASP A 35 -13.76 11.48 -1.08
C ASP A 35 -13.92 12.79 -1.88
N LYS A 36 -15.17 13.12 -2.22
CA LYS A 36 -15.52 14.34 -2.96
C LYS A 36 -15.14 15.64 -2.22
N ASN A 37 -14.94 15.57 -0.90
CA ASN A 37 -14.56 16.68 -0.05
C ASN A 37 -13.05 16.69 0.26
N GLN A 38 -12.24 15.93 -0.53
CA GLN A 38 -10.80 15.76 -0.33
C GLN A 38 -10.42 15.07 1.00
N GLY A 39 -11.38 14.44 1.68
CA GLY A 39 -11.13 13.69 2.90
C GLY A 39 -10.54 12.30 2.60
N ILE A 40 -9.47 11.92 3.29
CA ILE A 40 -8.86 10.60 3.17
C ILE A 40 -9.81 9.54 3.79
N LYS A 41 -10.18 8.53 3.01
CA LYS A 41 -11.04 7.39 3.44
C LYS A 41 -10.30 6.08 3.60
N GLY A 42 -9.05 6.03 3.19
CA GLY A 42 -8.22 4.83 3.27
C GLY A 42 -7.10 4.89 2.26
N GLN A 43 -6.51 3.72 2.00
CA GLN A 43 -5.41 3.55 1.06
C GLN A 43 -5.69 2.36 0.16
N ALA A 44 -5.28 2.49 -1.09
CA ALA A 44 -5.22 1.39 -2.04
C ALA A 44 -3.76 1.15 -2.41
N ALA A 45 -3.47 -0.10 -2.78
CA ALA A 45 -2.15 -0.50 -3.23
C ALA A 45 -2.27 -1.45 -4.42
N TRP A 46 -1.41 -1.25 -5.42
CA TRP A 46 -1.20 -2.17 -6.52
C TRP A 46 0.24 -2.70 -6.46
N PHE A 47 0.41 -4.00 -6.65
CA PHE A 47 1.70 -4.69 -6.68
C PHE A 47 1.55 -6.01 -7.45
N ASP A 48 2.62 -6.43 -8.12
CA ASP A 48 2.70 -7.69 -8.87
C ASP A 48 3.82 -8.60 -8.34
N GLN A 49 4.78 -8.05 -7.60
CA GLN A 49 5.90 -8.78 -7.01
C GLN A 49 5.69 -9.00 -5.50
N TRP A 50 5.51 -10.26 -5.11
CA TRP A 50 5.38 -10.65 -3.71
C TRP A 50 5.97 -12.03 -3.42
N ALA A 51 6.35 -12.25 -2.15
CA ALA A 51 6.83 -13.54 -1.67
C ALA A 51 6.46 -13.76 -0.19
N TYR A 52 6.09 -14.99 0.17
CA TYR A 52 5.90 -15.35 1.58
C TYR A 52 7.23 -15.30 2.34
N LEU A 53 7.13 -14.97 3.63
CA LEU A 53 8.24 -15.04 4.60
C LEU A 53 8.19 -16.31 5.42
#